data_AF-A0A1Q5BQA6-F1
#
_entry.id   AF-A0A1Q5BQA6-F1
#
_cell.length_a   1.000
_cell.length_b   1.000
_cell.length_c   1.000
_cell.angle_alpha   90.00
_cell.angle_beta   90.00
_cell.angle_gamma   90.00
#
_symmetry.space_group_name_H-M   'P 1'
#
loop_
_entity.id
_entity.type
_entity.pdbx_description
1 polymer ?
#
loop_
_entity_poly.entity_id
_entity_poly.type
_entity_poly.pdbx_seq_one_letter_code
_entity_poly.pdbx_strand_id
1 'polypeptide(L)'
;MTGSDGPHREPGSDVRAAGSASERAREEEERAVEQALALVGGADRSSRSDRSGGSGEPPSRGGDTRGHRGPRDEDLDAGRSSNTHADRSRDPQAHRSSDSAPYDGRDNAPRDGRAAPATAPARGSEQPPLPDRTLPGDPAKTSPPPPSWDRARAVAARAGRGGPPTTIRLPLDRAPGHVLAEALGALTDLPSFDTSAMDGWAVAGPGPWAFEAGAGLLAGRGPAAALPDGTAVRIATGARVPPETTAVIRSEHAHVDEARGLLHARRSVVTGQDIRPRGQECRSGEHLVPAGTVVTPAVLGLAAAAGYDALPVVPRPRVDILVLGDELLNAGLPHDGLIRDALGPMLGPWLRALGAEVSGARRLGDDAGALRDALASSDADLIVTTGGTAAGPVDHVHPVLDALGAELLVDGVAVRPGHPMLLARLSPDGPYLVGLPGNPLAAVSGLLTLAEPLLAGIAGRPAQDPYRALVHAEVHGHPHDTRLVPVVHRPGRAGGRDHVAPLRYNGPAMLRGIAAADGLAVVPPGGVRSGTEVEILDLPWAPATPWTEGCFT
;
A
#
# COMPACT_ATOMS: atom_id res chain seq x y z
N MET A 1 -31.88 -77.01 12.06
CA MET A 1 -31.23 -76.73 13.36
C MET A 1 -30.68 -75.30 13.26
N THR A 2 -31.51 -74.28 13.46
CA THR A 2 -31.65 -73.46 14.70
C THR A 2 -30.32 -72.81 15.11
N GLY A 3 -30.11 -71.49 15.16
CA GLY A 3 -30.88 -70.25 14.99
C GLY A 3 -30.04 -69.11 15.62
N SER A 4 -30.27 -67.83 15.25
CA SER A 4 -30.24 -66.63 16.13
C SER A 4 -30.08 -65.31 15.34
N ASP A 5 -31.17 -64.55 15.32
CA ASP A 5 -31.39 -63.10 15.47
C ASP A 5 -30.52 -62.00 14.80
N GLY A 6 -31.24 -61.15 14.04
CA GLY A 6 -30.93 -59.74 13.80
C GLY A 6 -32.16 -59.02 13.18
N PRO A 7 -32.63 -57.88 13.72
CA PRO A 7 -33.92 -57.30 13.31
C PRO A 7 -33.82 -56.39 12.08
N HIS A 8 -34.83 -56.48 11.22
CA HIS A 8 -35.10 -55.56 10.12
C HIS A 8 -35.48 -54.17 10.63
N ARG A 9 -34.88 -53.10 10.06
CA ARG A 9 -35.35 -51.71 10.17
C ARG A 9 -35.75 -51.21 8.78
N GLU A 10 -36.97 -50.68 8.68
CA GLU A 10 -37.53 -50.02 7.51
C GLU A 10 -36.84 -48.67 7.19
N PRO A 11 -36.79 -48.23 5.92
CA PRO A 11 -36.28 -46.92 5.55
C PRO A 11 -37.44 -45.91 5.47
N GLY A 12 -37.53 -44.99 6.43
CA GLY A 12 -38.52 -43.93 6.38
C GLY A 12 -38.41 -42.94 7.53
N SER A 13 -37.49 -41.98 7.46
CA SER A 13 -37.59 -40.72 8.23
C SER A 13 -36.61 -39.60 7.84
N ASP A 14 -35.55 -39.85 7.07
CA ASP A 14 -34.51 -38.83 6.85
C ASP A 14 -34.81 -37.74 5.80
N VAL A 15 -35.93 -37.82 5.07
CA VAL A 15 -36.27 -36.82 4.03
C VAL A 15 -36.96 -35.57 4.61
N ARG A 16 -37.55 -35.64 5.81
CA ARG A 16 -38.25 -34.47 6.42
C ARG A 16 -37.34 -33.54 7.23
N ALA A 17 -36.22 -34.03 7.74
CA ALA A 17 -35.29 -33.21 8.53
C ALA A 17 -34.48 -32.24 7.66
N ALA A 18 -34.04 -32.68 6.47
CA ALA A 18 -33.22 -31.89 5.54
C ALA A 18 -33.98 -30.69 4.93
N GLY A 19 -35.29 -30.83 4.67
CA GLY A 19 -36.12 -29.73 4.17
C GLY A 19 -36.24 -28.57 5.16
N SER A 20 -36.40 -28.89 6.45
CA SER A 20 -36.60 -27.88 7.50
C SER A 20 -35.34 -27.07 7.84
N ALA A 21 -34.14 -27.58 7.55
CA ALA A 21 -32.89 -26.86 7.76
C ALA A 21 -32.62 -25.87 6.61
N SER A 22 -32.98 -26.25 5.38
CA SER A 22 -32.86 -25.42 4.18
C SER A 22 -33.83 -24.22 4.20
N GLU A 23 -35.07 -24.43 4.66
CA GLU A 23 -36.05 -23.34 4.79
C GLU A 23 -35.65 -22.31 5.86
N ARG A 24 -35.11 -22.77 6.99
CA ARG A 24 -34.62 -21.88 8.06
C ARG A 24 -33.42 -21.04 7.64
N ALA A 25 -32.48 -21.62 6.88
CA ALA A 25 -31.34 -20.88 6.34
C ALA A 25 -31.79 -19.79 5.35
N ARG A 26 -32.80 -20.08 4.53
CA ARG A 26 -33.35 -19.13 3.56
C ARG A 26 -34.10 -17.97 4.23
N GLU A 27 -34.85 -18.24 5.29
CA GLU A 27 -35.51 -17.20 6.09
C GLU A 27 -34.51 -16.31 6.86
N GLU A 28 -33.37 -16.85 7.29
CA GLU A 28 -32.29 -16.08 7.92
C GLU A 28 -31.60 -15.17 6.91
N GLU A 29 -31.36 -15.66 5.70
CA GLU A 29 -30.78 -14.87 4.60
C GLU A 29 -31.72 -13.73 4.17
N GLU A 30 -33.02 -14.00 4.09
CA GLU A 30 -34.02 -12.99 3.71
C GLU A 30 -34.15 -11.89 4.79
N ARG A 31 -34.08 -12.25 6.08
CA ARG A 31 -34.02 -11.26 7.18
C ARG A 31 -32.73 -10.45 7.19
N ALA A 32 -31.59 -11.06 6.84
CA ALA A 32 -30.31 -10.36 6.74
C ALA A 32 -30.33 -9.34 5.58
N VAL A 33 -30.96 -9.68 4.46
CA VAL A 33 -31.15 -8.76 3.33
C VAL A 33 -32.10 -7.61 3.71
N GLU A 34 -33.18 -7.88 4.44
CA GLU A 34 -34.11 -6.84 4.90
C GLU A 34 -33.45 -5.88 5.92
N GLN A 35 -32.62 -6.40 6.85
CA GLN A 35 -31.80 -5.58 7.75
C GLN A 35 -30.75 -4.75 6.99
N ALA A 36 -30.11 -5.30 5.96
CA ALA A 36 -29.16 -4.58 5.13
C ALA A 36 -29.84 -3.45 4.34
N LEU A 37 -31.05 -3.68 3.81
CA LEU A 37 -31.83 -2.65 3.12
C LEU A 37 -32.32 -1.55 4.07
N ALA A 38 -32.67 -1.88 5.32
CA ALA A 38 -33.01 -0.90 6.34
C ALA A 38 -31.80 -0.02 6.75
N LEU A 39 -30.58 -0.56 6.72
CA LEU A 39 -29.35 0.19 6.98
C LEU A 39 -28.96 1.13 5.83
N VAL A 40 -29.31 0.79 4.58
CA VAL A 40 -29.06 1.64 3.40
C VAL A 40 -30.15 2.71 3.20
N GLY A 41 -31.39 2.45 3.65
CA GLY A 41 -32.52 3.38 3.55
C GLY A 41 -32.65 4.42 4.69
N GLY A 42 -31.83 4.33 5.73
CA GLY A 42 -31.96 5.11 6.97
C GLY A 42 -31.19 6.45 7.02
N ALA A 43 -30.66 6.93 5.91
CA ALA A 43 -29.90 8.19 5.85
C ALA A 43 -30.66 9.31 5.13
N ASP A 44 -31.93 9.53 5.50
CA ASP A 44 -32.48 10.88 5.45
C ASP A 44 -33.67 11.00 6.42
N ARG A 45 -33.74 12.15 7.12
CA ARG A 45 -34.73 12.55 8.16
C ARG A 45 -34.40 12.21 9.61
N SER A 46 -33.66 13.10 10.27
CA SER A 46 -34.15 13.76 11.49
C SER A 46 -33.23 14.91 11.92
N SER A 47 -33.63 16.15 11.61
CA SER A 47 -33.52 17.30 12.51
C SER A 47 -33.94 18.57 11.76
N ARG A 48 -35.20 18.98 11.93
CA ARG A 48 -35.52 20.41 11.95
C ARG A 48 -36.70 20.65 12.87
N SER A 49 -36.40 21.51 13.82
CA SER A 49 -37.17 21.98 14.95
C SER A 49 -38.43 22.73 14.55
N ASP A 50 -39.55 22.39 15.20
CA ASP A 50 -40.72 23.25 15.31
C ASP A 50 -40.42 24.48 16.18
N ARG A 51 -40.69 25.67 15.63
CA ARG A 51 -41.33 26.78 16.35
C ARG A 51 -42.03 27.73 15.35
N SER A 52 -43.34 27.82 15.57
CA SER A 52 -44.25 28.97 15.38
C SER A 52 -44.48 29.58 13.99
N GLY A 53 -45.71 29.38 13.50
CA GLY A 53 -46.65 30.49 13.24
C GLY A 53 -46.99 30.81 11.78
N GLY A 54 -48.29 30.75 11.45
CA GLY A 54 -48.88 31.59 10.41
C GLY A 54 -49.59 30.89 9.24
N SER A 55 -50.90 30.67 9.43
CA SER A 55 -52.03 30.66 8.46
C SER A 55 -51.77 30.90 6.95
N GLY A 56 -52.43 30.09 6.11
CA GLY A 56 -52.83 30.49 4.74
C GLY A 56 -53.09 29.34 3.77
N GLU A 57 -54.31 29.27 3.24
CA GLU A 57 -54.90 28.29 2.30
C GLU A 57 -54.25 28.15 0.88
N PRO A 58 -54.66 27.14 0.07
CA PRO A 58 -53.93 26.60 -1.09
C PRO A 58 -54.53 27.01 -2.47
N PRO A 59 -54.35 26.24 -3.58
CA PRO A 59 -53.26 26.30 -4.55
C PRO A 59 -53.74 26.75 -5.95
N SER A 60 -52.84 26.99 -6.90
CA SER A 60 -53.22 27.03 -8.33
C SER A 60 -52.18 26.44 -9.28
N ARG A 61 -52.74 25.81 -10.32
CA ARG A 61 -52.16 24.95 -11.36
C ARG A 61 -51.47 25.73 -12.48
N GLY A 62 -50.65 25.01 -13.25
CA GLY A 62 -50.30 25.29 -14.65
C GLY A 62 -48.78 25.21 -14.86
N GLY A 63 -48.20 24.41 -15.74
CA GLY A 63 -48.70 23.78 -16.96
C GLY A 63 -47.80 24.22 -18.13
N ASP A 64 -47.23 23.23 -18.82
CA ASP A 64 -46.61 23.26 -20.17
C ASP A 64 -45.30 24.03 -20.38
N THR A 65 -44.19 23.40 -20.78
CA THR A 65 -43.83 22.60 -21.98
C THR A 65 -43.55 23.41 -23.26
N ARG A 66 -42.47 22.97 -23.94
CA ARG A 66 -41.96 23.30 -25.29
C ARG A 66 -41.15 24.62 -25.36
N GLY A 67 -39.95 24.67 -25.94
CA GLY A 67 -39.30 23.80 -26.91
C GLY A 67 -38.81 24.64 -28.11
N HIS A 68 -37.67 24.23 -28.70
CA HIS A 68 -37.11 24.68 -29.99
C HIS A 68 -36.46 26.09 -30.03
N ARG A 69 -35.19 26.28 -30.41
CA ARG A 69 -34.51 25.99 -31.70
C ARG A 69 -33.03 26.44 -31.57
N GLY A 70 -32.07 25.74 -32.20
CA GLY A 70 -30.66 26.16 -32.33
C GLY A 70 -30.46 27.24 -33.42
N PRO A 71 -29.36 27.24 -34.21
CA PRO A 71 -28.04 26.60 -34.07
C PRO A 71 -26.86 27.54 -34.50
N ARG A 72 -25.66 26.93 -34.64
CA ARG A 72 -24.56 27.20 -35.59
C ARG A 72 -23.33 28.01 -35.17
N ASP A 73 -22.21 27.27 -35.26
CA ASP A 73 -20.85 27.67 -35.64
C ASP A 73 -20.80 28.56 -36.89
N GLU A 74 -19.82 29.47 -36.96
CA GLU A 74 -18.65 29.36 -37.84
C GLU A 74 -17.87 30.70 -37.88
N ASP A 75 -16.60 30.61 -37.49
CA ASP A 75 -15.43 31.05 -38.28
C ASP A 75 -15.02 32.52 -38.49
N LEU A 76 -13.66 32.64 -38.47
CA LEU A 76 -12.79 33.47 -39.31
C LEU A 76 -12.39 34.90 -38.87
N ASP A 77 -11.13 35.00 -38.45
CA ASP A 77 -10.00 35.52 -39.25
C ASP A 77 -9.24 36.79 -38.79
N ALA A 78 -7.92 36.64 -38.95
CA ALA A 78 -6.80 37.56 -39.22
C ALA A 78 -6.71 39.00 -38.67
N GLY A 79 -5.45 39.34 -38.36
CA GLY A 79 -4.93 40.71 -38.44
C GLY A 79 -3.85 41.02 -37.40
N ARG A 80 -2.64 40.45 -37.51
CA ARG A 80 -1.41 41.07 -38.06
C ARG A 80 -1.09 42.52 -37.64
N SER A 81 0.20 42.66 -37.28
CA SER A 81 1.06 43.85 -37.32
C SER A 81 0.96 44.74 -36.07
N SER A 82 1.97 44.85 -35.19
CA SER A 82 3.40 45.18 -35.30
C SER A 82 3.66 46.61 -34.85
N ASN A 83 4.84 46.81 -34.26
CA ASN A 83 5.51 48.07 -33.95
C ASN A 83 5.07 48.76 -32.65
N THR A 84 5.95 49.28 -31.78
CA THR A 84 7.43 49.35 -31.68
C THR A 84 7.71 50.17 -30.42
N HIS A 85 8.85 49.90 -29.76
CA HIS A 85 9.66 50.86 -28.97
C HIS A 85 9.02 51.51 -27.73
N ALA A 86 9.73 51.87 -26.67
CA ALA A 86 11.09 51.62 -26.18
C ALA A 86 11.11 52.26 -24.78
N ASP A 87 11.93 51.67 -23.89
CA ASP A 87 12.88 52.35 -23.01
C ASP A 87 12.41 53.62 -22.25
N ARG A 88 12.28 53.53 -20.91
CA ARG A 88 13.20 54.18 -19.94
C ARG A 88 12.58 54.33 -18.55
N SER A 89 13.29 53.74 -17.59
CA SER A 89 13.78 54.33 -16.33
C SER A 89 12.88 55.32 -15.58
N ARG A 90 12.54 54.98 -14.32
CA ARG A 90 12.80 55.78 -13.10
C ARG A 90 12.05 55.20 -11.88
N ASP A 91 12.82 54.69 -10.93
CA ASP A 91 12.51 54.77 -9.50
C ASP A 91 12.76 56.23 -9.04
N PRO A 92 12.14 56.78 -7.95
CA PRO A 92 12.32 56.21 -6.61
C PRO A 92 11.16 56.36 -5.58
N GLN A 93 11.26 55.51 -4.54
CA GLN A 93 10.89 55.74 -3.12
C GLN A 93 9.39 55.89 -2.74
N ALA A 94 8.86 54.95 -1.95
CA ALA A 94 8.88 54.99 -0.48
C ALA A 94 7.80 54.11 0.19
N HIS A 95 8.19 53.54 1.35
CA HIS A 95 7.39 53.22 2.55
C HIS A 95 7.01 51.77 2.93
N ARG A 96 7.60 51.40 4.09
CA ARG A 96 7.13 50.54 5.21
C ARG A 96 7.28 49.03 5.01
N SER A 97 8.28 48.34 5.55
CA SER A 97 8.75 48.12 6.94
C SER A 97 7.79 47.33 7.84
N SER A 98 8.11 46.05 8.10
CA SER A 98 8.47 45.56 9.43
C SER A 98 8.83 44.06 9.39
N ASP A 99 10.14 43.79 9.36
CA ASP A 99 10.75 42.52 9.79
C ASP A 99 10.96 42.58 11.31
N SER A 100 10.68 41.48 12.00
CA SER A 100 11.03 41.26 13.41
C SER A 100 12.01 40.09 13.52
N ALA A 101 13.24 40.42 13.93
CA ALA A 101 14.33 39.51 14.26
C ALA A 101 14.32 39.13 15.75
N PRO A 102 15.09 38.09 16.18
CA PRO A 102 14.98 37.45 17.48
C PRO A 102 15.90 38.05 18.56
N TYR A 103 15.60 37.72 19.82
CA TYR A 103 16.26 38.17 21.05
C TYR A 103 17.51 37.34 21.38
N ASP A 104 18.62 38.01 21.73
CA ASP A 104 19.71 37.48 22.56
C ASP A 104 20.31 38.60 23.43
N GLY A 105 20.80 38.27 24.63
CA GLY A 105 21.00 39.20 25.74
C GLY A 105 22.39 39.83 25.91
N ARG A 106 22.49 40.82 26.83
CA ARG A 106 23.46 40.95 27.96
C ARG A 106 23.54 42.36 28.59
N ASP A 107 23.64 42.34 29.93
CA ASP A 107 24.47 43.11 30.89
C ASP A 107 24.29 44.62 31.26
N ASN A 108 24.07 44.79 32.59
CA ASN A 108 24.71 45.66 33.61
C ASN A 108 24.25 47.10 34.02
N ALA A 109 23.63 47.15 35.25
CA ALA A 109 23.91 47.97 36.46
C ALA A 109 23.59 49.50 36.51
N PRO A 110 23.57 50.20 37.69
CA PRO A 110 23.27 49.86 39.11
C PRO A 110 22.38 50.90 39.88
N ARG A 111 21.98 50.65 41.16
CA ARG A 111 22.03 51.61 42.31
C ARG A 111 21.37 51.12 43.64
N ASP A 112 22.14 51.24 44.74
CA ASP A 112 21.89 51.65 46.14
C ASP A 112 20.56 51.29 46.86
N GLY A 113 20.46 50.86 48.12
CA GLY A 113 21.39 50.68 49.25
C GLY A 113 20.62 50.81 50.60
N ARG A 114 20.91 49.96 51.61
CA ARG A 114 20.95 50.28 53.08
C ARG A 114 21.19 49.03 53.96
N ALA A 115 21.92 49.25 55.06
CA ALA A 115 22.69 48.33 55.90
C ALA A 115 21.97 47.82 57.18
N ALA A 116 22.20 46.57 57.62
CA ALA A 116 22.97 46.09 58.82
C ALA A 116 22.19 46.08 60.17
N PRO A 117 22.57 45.29 61.22
CA PRO A 117 23.87 44.65 61.48
C PRO A 117 23.85 43.17 62.00
N ALA A 118 25.08 42.69 62.26
CA ALA A 118 25.53 41.32 62.53
C ALA A 118 25.60 40.91 64.02
N THR A 119 25.68 39.59 64.25
CA THR A 119 26.21 38.94 65.47
C THR A 119 26.95 37.64 65.11
N ALA A 120 28.11 37.41 65.73
CA ALA A 120 28.91 36.18 65.72
C ALA A 120 29.64 36.09 67.09
N PRO A 121 30.37 35.01 67.48
CA PRO A 121 30.48 33.64 66.94
C PRO A 121 30.35 32.54 68.03
N ALA A 122 30.38 31.25 67.63
CA ALA A 122 30.78 30.14 68.51
C ALA A 122 31.67 29.14 67.78
N ARG A 123 32.73 28.68 68.47
CA ARG A 123 33.85 27.86 68.01
C ARG A 123 33.49 26.36 67.94
N GLY A 124 34.08 25.63 66.99
CA GLY A 124 34.06 24.15 66.99
C GLY A 124 34.98 23.52 65.94
N SER A 125 36.13 23.03 66.40
CA SER A 125 36.98 21.93 65.88
C SER A 125 37.12 21.70 64.36
N GLU A 126 38.31 22.01 63.82
CA GLU A 126 38.79 21.52 62.51
C GLU A 126 39.25 20.05 62.63
N GLN A 127 38.60 19.16 61.88
CA GLN A 127 39.12 17.85 61.46
C GLN A 127 39.56 17.96 60.00
N PRO A 128 40.74 17.42 59.60
CA PRO A 128 41.17 17.46 58.21
C PRO A 128 40.32 16.51 57.34
N PRO A 129 39.94 16.90 56.12
CA PRO A 129 39.11 16.07 55.25
C PRO A 129 39.92 14.88 54.70
N LEU A 130 39.32 13.70 54.77
CA LEU A 130 39.79 12.47 54.12
C LEU A 130 39.79 12.64 52.59
N PRO A 131 40.75 12.06 51.86
CA PRO A 131 40.79 12.16 50.40
C PRO A 131 39.60 11.43 49.78
N ASP A 132 38.88 12.16 48.94
CA ASP A 132 37.79 11.69 48.11
C ASP A 132 38.30 10.57 47.19
N ARG A 133 37.87 9.34 47.45
CA ARG A 133 38.08 8.21 46.55
C ARG A 133 37.06 8.33 45.43
N THR A 134 37.34 9.22 44.48
CA THR A 134 36.76 9.11 43.14
C THR A 134 37.21 7.78 42.54
N LEU A 135 36.31 6.80 42.52
CA LEU A 135 36.44 5.64 41.65
C LEU A 135 36.59 6.18 40.21
N PRO A 136 37.52 5.65 39.40
CA PRO A 136 37.58 6.01 37.98
C PRO A 136 36.23 5.67 37.36
N GLY A 137 35.50 6.68 36.92
CA GLY A 137 34.34 6.47 36.06
C GLY A 137 34.82 5.68 34.84
N ASP A 138 34.14 4.56 34.59
CA ASP A 138 34.27 3.79 33.36
C ASP A 138 34.27 4.78 32.18
N PRO A 139 35.22 4.75 31.24
CA PRO A 139 35.18 5.64 30.11
C PRO A 139 33.84 5.41 29.42
N ALA A 140 32.97 6.44 29.43
CA ALA A 140 31.69 6.40 28.75
C ALA A 140 31.93 5.81 27.36
N LYS A 141 31.40 4.60 27.10
CA LYS A 141 31.45 3.98 25.78
C LYS A 141 30.87 5.02 24.84
N THR A 142 31.73 5.66 24.06
CA THR A 142 31.31 6.62 23.06
C THR A 142 30.66 5.77 21.98
N SER A 143 29.33 5.67 22.03
CA SER A 143 28.58 4.98 20.99
C SER A 143 29.00 5.54 19.64
N PRO A 144 29.28 4.68 18.65
CA PRO A 144 29.63 5.15 17.32
C PRO A 144 28.54 6.08 16.79
N PRO A 145 28.89 7.07 15.95
CA PRO A 145 27.90 7.98 15.39
C PRO A 145 26.81 7.20 14.64
N PRO A 146 25.56 7.70 14.65
CA PRO A 146 24.46 7.01 14.00
C PRO A 146 24.76 6.79 12.51
N PRO A 147 24.42 5.63 11.93
CA PRO A 147 24.61 5.37 10.51
C PRO A 147 23.84 6.38 9.65
N SER A 148 24.31 6.57 8.42
CA SER A 148 23.54 7.28 7.40
C SER A 148 22.21 6.57 7.14
N TRP A 149 21.23 7.32 6.66
CA TRP A 149 19.90 6.78 6.36
C TRP A 149 19.94 5.60 5.38
N ASP A 150 20.69 5.71 4.27
CA ASP A 150 20.87 4.60 3.31
C ASP A 150 21.50 3.37 3.95
N ARG A 151 22.49 3.59 4.84
CA ARG A 151 23.17 2.49 5.52
C ARG A 151 22.23 1.77 6.47
N ALA A 152 21.40 2.50 7.20
CA ALA A 152 20.39 1.94 8.10
C ALA A 152 19.36 1.09 7.33
N ARG A 153 18.81 1.60 6.21
CA ARG A 153 17.90 0.82 5.33
C ARG A 153 18.58 -0.45 4.82
N ALA A 154 19.83 -0.34 4.40
CA ALA A 154 20.58 -1.49 3.90
C ALA A 154 20.87 -2.53 4.99
N VAL A 155 21.09 -2.12 6.25
CA VAL A 155 21.23 -3.03 7.39
C VAL A 155 19.91 -3.76 7.64
N ALA A 156 18.79 -3.02 7.71
CA ALA A 156 17.46 -3.60 7.90
C ALA A 156 17.10 -4.62 6.80
N ALA A 157 17.31 -4.26 5.53
CA ALA A 157 17.06 -5.14 4.39
C ALA A 157 17.91 -6.42 4.43
N ARG A 158 19.17 -6.34 4.88
CA ARG A 158 20.05 -7.51 5.00
C ARG A 158 19.67 -8.39 6.18
N ALA A 159 19.28 -7.80 7.32
CA ALA A 159 18.85 -8.54 8.50
C ALA A 159 17.67 -9.46 8.16
N GLY A 160 16.70 -8.97 7.37
CA GLY A 160 15.57 -9.79 6.93
C GLY A 160 15.92 -10.96 6.00
N ARG A 161 17.10 -10.98 5.36
CA ARG A 161 17.52 -12.01 4.39
C ARG A 161 18.26 -13.19 5.03
N GLY A 162 17.94 -13.51 6.29
CA GLY A 162 18.69 -14.46 7.14
C GLY A 162 18.78 -15.92 6.67
N GLY A 163 18.17 -16.29 5.54
CA GLY A 163 18.23 -17.63 4.95
C GLY A 163 17.29 -17.76 3.75
N PRO A 164 17.26 -18.93 3.08
CA PRO A 164 16.23 -19.19 2.08
C PRO A 164 14.84 -19.09 2.74
N PRO A 165 13.88 -18.39 2.11
CA PRO A 165 12.57 -18.21 2.70
C PRO A 165 11.86 -19.55 2.87
N THR A 166 11.13 -19.71 3.97
CA THR A 166 10.22 -20.84 4.14
C THR A 166 9.20 -20.81 3.00
N THR A 167 8.92 -21.98 2.41
CA THR A 167 7.95 -22.11 1.32
C THR A 167 6.73 -22.87 1.79
N ILE A 168 5.55 -22.32 1.52
CA ILE A 168 4.26 -22.99 1.68
C ILE A 168 3.52 -23.01 0.35
N ARG A 169 2.61 -23.97 0.14
CA ARG A 169 1.73 -23.97 -1.03
C ARG A 169 0.36 -23.48 -0.64
N LEU A 170 -0.11 -22.43 -1.30
CA LEU A 170 -1.46 -21.90 -1.12
C LEU A 170 -2.29 -22.07 -2.39
N PRO A 171 -3.58 -22.45 -2.27
CA PRO A 171 -4.49 -22.41 -3.41
C PRO A 171 -4.60 -21.00 -3.98
N LEU A 172 -4.97 -20.89 -5.26
CA LEU A 172 -4.99 -19.61 -5.98
C LEU A 172 -5.80 -18.52 -5.28
N ASP A 173 -6.91 -18.84 -4.64
CA ASP A 173 -7.78 -17.88 -3.95
C ASP A 173 -7.14 -17.27 -2.69
N ARG A 174 -6.12 -17.92 -2.12
CA ARG A 174 -5.40 -17.47 -0.92
C ARG A 174 -4.00 -16.93 -1.19
N ALA A 175 -3.49 -17.10 -2.40
CA ALA A 175 -2.18 -16.62 -2.79
C ALA A 175 -2.04 -15.09 -2.98
N PRO A 176 -3.09 -14.29 -3.29
CA PRO A 176 -2.92 -12.87 -3.55
C PRO A 176 -2.22 -12.09 -2.43
N GLY A 177 -1.30 -11.22 -2.81
CA GLY A 177 -0.49 -10.41 -1.89
C GLY A 177 0.66 -11.17 -1.20
N HIS A 178 0.73 -12.50 -1.31
CA HIS A 178 1.94 -13.23 -0.94
C HIS A 178 3.06 -13.00 -1.96
N VAL A 179 4.27 -13.39 -1.59
CA VAL A 179 5.45 -13.37 -2.47
C VAL A 179 5.73 -14.79 -2.95
N LEU A 180 6.00 -14.98 -4.23
CA LEU A 180 6.41 -16.26 -4.78
C LEU A 180 7.75 -16.69 -4.18
N ALA A 181 7.81 -17.87 -3.59
CA ALA A 181 9.05 -18.42 -3.04
C ALA A 181 9.96 -18.99 -4.13
N GLU A 182 9.36 -19.45 -5.23
CA GLU A 182 10.03 -20.05 -6.37
C GLU A 182 9.55 -19.38 -7.66
N ALA A 183 10.38 -19.47 -8.71
CA ALA A 183 9.97 -19.02 -10.03
C ALA A 183 8.86 -19.94 -10.60
N LEU A 184 7.92 -19.36 -11.34
CA LEU A 184 6.90 -20.10 -12.07
C LEU A 184 7.38 -20.38 -13.49
N GLY A 185 7.21 -21.62 -13.92
CA GLY A 185 7.36 -22.03 -15.32
C GLY A 185 6.02 -22.47 -15.88
N ALA A 186 5.82 -22.38 -17.19
CA ALA A 186 4.57 -22.82 -17.80
C ALA A 186 4.41 -24.35 -17.66
N LEU A 187 3.33 -24.84 -17.05
CA LEU A 187 3.08 -26.29 -16.96
C LEU A 187 2.42 -26.82 -18.23
N THR A 188 1.88 -25.92 -19.05
CA THR A 188 1.29 -26.20 -20.36
C THR A 188 1.61 -25.06 -21.33
N ASP A 189 1.42 -25.30 -22.61
CA ASP A 189 1.56 -24.25 -23.63
C ASP A 189 0.39 -23.26 -23.52
N LEU A 190 0.62 -21.98 -23.83
CA LEU A 190 -0.42 -20.95 -23.87
C LEU A 190 -0.56 -20.37 -25.29
N PRO A 191 -1.71 -20.55 -25.97
CA PRO A 191 -2.76 -21.51 -25.65
C PRO A 191 -2.26 -22.97 -25.76
N SER A 192 -2.95 -23.92 -25.12
CA SER A 192 -2.53 -25.34 -25.06
C SER A 192 -2.79 -26.11 -26.36
N PHE A 193 -3.45 -25.47 -27.31
CA PHE A 193 -3.74 -25.97 -28.65
C PHE A 193 -4.09 -24.81 -29.58
N ASP A 194 -4.07 -25.08 -30.88
CA ASP A 194 -4.50 -24.13 -31.89
C ASP A 194 -5.97 -23.77 -31.68
N THR A 195 -6.26 -22.48 -31.56
CA THR A 195 -7.63 -21.99 -31.29
C THR A 195 -8.06 -20.96 -32.31
N SER A 196 -9.37 -20.88 -32.56
CA SER A 196 -9.92 -19.82 -33.39
C SER A 196 -9.88 -18.48 -32.64
N ALA A 197 -9.35 -17.44 -33.29
CA ALA A 197 -9.38 -16.08 -32.78
C ALA A 197 -10.75 -15.41 -32.92
N MET A 198 -11.61 -15.93 -33.82
CA MET A 198 -12.86 -15.30 -34.25
C MET A 198 -13.99 -16.33 -34.45
N ASP A 199 -15.23 -15.86 -34.44
CA ASP A 199 -16.39 -16.67 -34.84
C ASP A 199 -16.48 -16.73 -36.37
N GLY A 200 -16.64 -17.92 -36.95
CA GLY A 200 -16.64 -18.06 -38.39
C GLY A 200 -16.60 -19.50 -38.89
N TRP A 201 -15.71 -19.73 -39.86
CA TRP A 201 -15.54 -21.00 -40.54
C TRP A 201 -14.07 -21.38 -40.57
N ALA A 202 -13.71 -22.50 -39.97
CA ALA A 202 -12.42 -23.14 -40.19
C ALA A 202 -12.44 -23.78 -41.59
N VAL A 203 -11.43 -23.50 -42.41
CA VAL A 203 -11.35 -23.97 -43.80
C VAL A 203 -10.04 -24.69 -44.09
N ALA A 204 -10.08 -25.74 -44.90
CA ALA A 204 -8.91 -26.47 -45.38
C ALA A 204 -8.74 -26.28 -46.89
N GLY A 205 -7.55 -25.88 -47.32
CA GLY A 205 -7.23 -25.69 -48.73
C GLY A 205 -7.80 -24.41 -49.37
N PRO A 206 -7.68 -24.26 -50.70
CA PRO A 206 -8.27 -23.17 -51.45
C PRO A 206 -9.80 -23.33 -51.61
N GLY A 207 -10.51 -22.20 -51.65
CA GLY A 207 -11.97 -22.18 -51.81
C GLY A 207 -12.45 -22.17 -53.28
N PRO A 208 -13.77 -22.24 -53.50
CA PRO A 208 -14.84 -22.34 -52.49
C PRO A 208 -14.85 -23.70 -51.78
N TRP A 209 -15.33 -23.73 -50.54
CA TRP A 209 -15.26 -24.92 -49.69
C TRP A 209 -16.64 -25.58 -49.56
N ALA A 210 -16.69 -26.91 -49.61
CA ALA A 210 -17.89 -27.64 -49.22
C ALA A 210 -18.09 -27.53 -47.70
N PHE A 211 -19.31 -27.29 -47.24
CA PHE A 211 -19.59 -27.25 -45.80
C PHE A 211 -20.67 -28.24 -45.43
N GLU A 212 -20.55 -28.84 -44.24
CA GLU A 212 -21.60 -29.69 -43.67
C GLU A 212 -22.55 -28.86 -42.82
N ALA A 213 -23.85 -29.04 -43.05
CA ALA A 213 -24.88 -28.47 -42.19
C ALA A 213 -24.90 -29.25 -40.86
N GLY A 214 -24.46 -28.62 -39.77
CA GLY A 214 -24.37 -29.26 -38.46
C GLY A 214 -24.07 -28.28 -37.33
N ALA A 215 -23.99 -28.79 -36.10
CA ALA A 215 -23.55 -28.01 -34.96
C ALA A 215 -22.08 -27.60 -35.17
N GLY A 216 -21.78 -26.30 -35.02
CA GLY A 216 -20.42 -25.79 -35.15
C GLY A 216 -19.50 -26.26 -34.01
N LEU A 217 -18.20 -26.14 -34.24
CA LEU A 217 -17.18 -26.39 -33.23
C LEU A 217 -17.21 -25.28 -32.17
N LEU A 218 -17.48 -25.67 -30.92
CA LEU A 218 -17.57 -24.76 -29.78
C LEU A 218 -16.35 -24.92 -28.87
N ALA A 219 -16.03 -23.86 -28.12
CA ALA A 219 -15.04 -23.91 -27.05
C ALA A 219 -15.43 -24.96 -25.99
N GLY A 220 -14.41 -25.58 -25.37
CA GLY A 220 -14.60 -26.61 -24.35
C GLY A 220 -14.96 -28.01 -24.88
N ARG A 221 -15.02 -28.20 -26.20
CA ARG A 221 -15.17 -29.54 -26.83
C ARG A 221 -13.80 -30.14 -27.15
N GLY A 222 -13.75 -31.47 -27.18
CA GLY A 222 -12.54 -32.24 -27.50
C GLY A 222 -12.11 -32.10 -28.97
N PRO A 223 -11.03 -32.78 -29.37
CA PRO A 223 -10.53 -32.74 -30.73
C PRO A 223 -11.59 -33.16 -31.75
N ALA A 224 -11.67 -32.43 -32.87
CA ALA A 224 -12.43 -32.83 -34.05
C ALA A 224 -11.56 -33.70 -34.98
N ALA A 225 -12.21 -34.42 -35.90
CA ALA A 225 -11.51 -35.07 -37.01
C ALA A 225 -10.78 -34.03 -37.87
N ALA A 226 -9.71 -34.45 -38.57
CA ALA A 226 -9.02 -33.60 -39.53
C ALA A 226 -9.99 -33.09 -40.59
N LEU A 227 -9.87 -31.81 -40.95
CA LEU A 227 -10.72 -31.16 -41.93
C LEU A 227 -10.25 -31.56 -43.34
N PRO A 228 -11.06 -32.24 -44.16
CA PRO A 228 -10.65 -32.62 -45.50
C PRO A 228 -10.36 -31.40 -46.38
N ASP A 229 -9.41 -31.53 -47.30
CA ASP A 229 -9.09 -30.46 -48.26
C ASP A 229 -10.34 -30.03 -49.05
N GLY A 230 -10.51 -28.73 -49.24
CA GLY A 230 -11.69 -28.15 -49.90
C GLY A 230 -12.96 -28.15 -49.05
N THR A 231 -12.86 -28.34 -47.73
CA THR A 231 -14.02 -28.30 -46.82
C THR A 231 -13.94 -27.20 -45.76
N ALA A 232 -15.10 -26.90 -45.18
CA ALA A 232 -15.27 -25.89 -44.13
C ALA A 232 -16.21 -26.38 -43.03
N VAL A 233 -15.92 -25.97 -41.80
CA VAL A 233 -16.79 -26.23 -40.64
C VAL A 233 -16.95 -24.94 -39.83
N ARG A 234 -18.18 -24.70 -39.35
CA ARG A 234 -18.45 -23.54 -38.49
C ARG A 234 -17.69 -23.68 -37.17
N ILE A 235 -17.06 -22.60 -36.72
CA ILE A 235 -16.21 -22.59 -35.53
C ILE A 235 -16.46 -21.32 -34.71
N ALA A 236 -16.47 -21.46 -33.38
CA ALA A 236 -16.55 -20.35 -32.44
C ALA A 236 -15.17 -19.91 -31.96
N THR A 237 -15.07 -18.68 -31.47
CA THR A 237 -13.89 -18.12 -30.82
C THR A 237 -13.46 -18.99 -29.63
N GLY A 238 -12.17 -19.27 -29.53
CA GLY A 238 -11.59 -20.13 -28.50
C GLY A 238 -11.81 -21.64 -28.72
N ALA A 239 -12.58 -22.05 -29.73
CA ALA A 239 -12.70 -23.46 -30.08
C ALA A 239 -11.39 -23.99 -30.65
N ARG A 240 -11.10 -25.26 -30.37
CA ARG A 240 -9.96 -25.97 -30.93
C ARG A 240 -10.13 -26.08 -32.44
N VAL A 241 -9.10 -25.68 -33.17
CA VAL A 241 -9.07 -25.76 -34.63
C VAL A 241 -8.84 -27.23 -35.04
N PRO A 242 -9.61 -27.79 -35.99
CA PRO A 242 -9.37 -29.13 -36.53
C PRO A 242 -7.98 -29.25 -37.18
N PRO A 243 -7.34 -30.42 -37.13
CA PRO A 243 -6.15 -30.68 -37.94
C PRO A 243 -6.41 -30.37 -39.42
N GLU A 244 -5.35 -30.00 -40.16
CA GLU A 244 -5.39 -29.58 -41.57
C GLU A 244 -6.17 -28.29 -41.88
N THR A 245 -6.66 -27.57 -40.86
CA THR A 245 -7.22 -26.24 -41.08
C THR A 245 -6.13 -25.27 -41.56
N THR A 246 -6.40 -24.60 -42.67
CA THR A 246 -5.50 -23.62 -43.28
C THR A 246 -5.77 -22.20 -42.80
N ALA A 247 -7.02 -21.84 -42.49
CA ALA A 247 -7.39 -20.51 -42.01
C ALA A 247 -8.77 -20.53 -41.32
N VAL A 248 -9.08 -19.45 -40.60
CA VAL A 248 -10.45 -19.15 -40.17
C VAL A 248 -10.99 -17.94 -40.94
N ILE A 249 -12.17 -18.08 -41.55
CA ILE A 249 -12.91 -17.00 -42.20
C ILE A 249 -13.97 -16.49 -41.24
N ARG A 250 -13.88 -15.23 -40.84
CA ARG A 250 -14.88 -14.59 -39.96
C ARG A 250 -16.28 -14.65 -40.55
N SER A 251 -17.28 -14.78 -39.68
CA SER A 251 -18.69 -14.91 -40.09
C SER A 251 -19.15 -13.78 -41.02
N GLU A 252 -18.74 -12.54 -40.75
CA GLU A 252 -19.06 -11.36 -41.56
C GLU A 252 -18.41 -11.37 -42.96
N HIS A 253 -17.33 -12.12 -43.12
CA HIS A 253 -16.59 -12.28 -44.37
C HIS A 253 -16.94 -13.58 -45.13
N ALA A 254 -17.83 -14.39 -44.57
CA ALA A 254 -18.33 -15.60 -45.21
C ALA A 254 -19.63 -15.33 -45.99
N HIS A 255 -19.80 -16.05 -47.09
CA HIS A 255 -21.06 -16.14 -47.82
C HIS A 255 -21.37 -17.61 -48.09
N VAL A 256 -22.49 -18.09 -47.56
CA VAL A 256 -22.96 -19.47 -47.72
C VAL A 256 -23.92 -19.51 -48.91
N ASP A 257 -23.61 -20.35 -49.90
CA ASP A 257 -24.51 -20.74 -50.99
C ASP A 257 -25.14 -22.09 -50.61
N GLU A 258 -26.27 -22.04 -49.88
CA GLU A 258 -26.97 -23.23 -49.40
C GLU A 258 -27.47 -24.12 -50.54
N ALA A 259 -27.84 -23.53 -51.68
CA ALA A 259 -28.33 -24.29 -52.84
C ALA A 259 -27.24 -25.19 -53.44
N ARG A 260 -25.96 -24.81 -53.30
CA ARG A 260 -24.80 -25.57 -53.77
C ARG A 260 -24.03 -26.28 -52.66
N GLY A 261 -24.34 -26.02 -51.39
CA GLY A 261 -23.58 -26.53 -50.26
C GLY A 261 -22.15 -25.97 -50.19
N LEU A 262 -21.94 -24.74 -50.67
CA LEU A 262 -20.62 -24.11 -50.77
C LEU A 262 -20.48 -22.87 -49.89
N LEU A 263 -19.28 -22.68 -49.34
CA LEU A 263 -18.84 -21.51 -48.62
C LEU A 263 -17.88 -20.69 -49.49
N HIS A 264 -18.15 -19.39 -49.58
CA HIS A 264 -17.32 -18.41 -50.27
C HIS A 264 -16.75 -17.39 -49.29
N ALA A 265 -15.49 -17.01 -49.49
CA ALA A 265 -14.90 -15.86 -48.81
C ALA A 265 -15.23 -14.58 -49.58
N ARG A 266 -15.65 -13.53 -48.89
CA ARG A 266 -15.86 -12.18 -49.44
C ARG A 266 -14.55 -11.40 -49.59
N ARG A 267 -13.47 -11.91 -49.02
CA ARG A 267 -12.12 -11.33 -49.02
C ARG A 267 -11.10 -12.43 -49.29
N SER A 268 -9.88 -12.04 -49.67
CA SER A 268 -8.75 -12.97 -49.78
C SER A 268 -8.49 -13.66 -48.43
N VAL A 269 -8.25 -14.96 -48.44
CA VAL A 269 -7.93 -15.76 -47.26
C VAL A 269 -6.42 -16.04 -47.26
N VAL A 270 -5.76 -15.79 -46.13
CA VAL A 270 -4.34 -16.04 -45.94
C VAL A 270 -4.17 -17.24 -45.01
N THR A 271 -3.23 -18.14 -45.32
CA THR A 271 -2.90 -19.27 -44.44
C THR A 271 -2.50 -18.80 -43.04
N GLY A 272 -3.05 -19.44 -42.01
CA GLY A 272 -2.86 -19.09 -40.60
C GLY A 272 -3.74 -17.94 -40.10
N GLN A 273 -4.53 -17.29 -40.96
CA GLN A 273 -5.42 -16.19 -40.57
C GLN A 273 -6.36 -16.61 -39.45
N ASP A 274 -6.48 -15.74 -38.44
CA ASP A 274 -7.42 -15.89 -37.31
C ASP A 274 -7.30 -17.23 -36.57
N ILE A 275 -6.15 -17.92 -36.70
CA ILE A 275 -5.74 -19.06 -35.87
C ILE A 275 -4.71 -18.54 -34.87
N ARG A 276 -4.92 -18.82 -33.58
CA ARG A 276 -3.93 -18.62 -32.52
C ARG A 276 -3.17 -19.94 -32.32
N PRO A 277 -1.91 -20.06 -32.76
CA PRO A 277 -1.17 -21.29 -32.65
C PRO A 277 -0.93 -21.67 -31.20
N ARG A 278 -0.85 -22.98 -30.96
CA ARG A 278 -0.40 -23.55 -29.69
C ARG A 278 0.94 -22.95 -29.28
N GLY A 279 1.03 -22.53 -28.02
CA GLY A 279 2.24 -21.96 -27.44
C GLY A 279 2.70 -20.65 -28.08
N GLN A 280 1.76 -19.88 -28.65
CA GLN A 280 2.04 -18.55 -29.19
C GLN A 280 2.53 -17.57 -28.11
N GLU A 281 1.99 -17.65 -26.90
CA GLU A 281 2.38 -16.79 -25.77
C GLU A 281 3.55 -17.41 -24.99
N CYS A 282 3.46 -18.69 -24.66
CA CYS A 282 4.57 -19.41 -24.04
C CYS A 282 4.47 -20.92 -24.28
N ARG A 283 5.62 -21.60 -24.24
CA ARG A 283 5.69 -23.08 -24.25
C ARG A 283 5.91 -23.64 -22.86
N SER A 284 5.46 -24.88 -22.68
CA SER A 284 5.68 -25.66 -21.47
C SER A 284 7.16 -25.67 -21.09
N GLY A 285 7.45 -25.36 -19.83
CA GLY A 285 8.79 -25.25 -19.27
C GLY A 285 9.43 -23.86 -19.39
N GLU A 286 8.85 -22.93 -20.17
CA GLU A 286 9.37 -21.56 -20.23
C GLU A 286 9.11 -20.82 -18.92
N HIS A 287 10.05 -19.96 -18.54
CA HIS A 287 9.98 -19.15 -17.34
C HIS A 287 8.94 -18.03 -17.49
N LEU A 288 7.99 -17.96 -16.55
CA LEU A 288 6.89 -17.00 -16.58
C LEU A 288 7.12 -15.84 -15.60
N VAL A 289 7.34 -16.17 -14.33
CA VAL A 289 7.40 -15.19 -13.24
C VAL A 289 8.54 -15.55 -12.30
N PRO A 290 9.48 -14.63 -12.00
CA PRO A 290 10.58 -14.92 -11.11
C PRO A 290 10.14 -15.07 -9.66
N ALA A 291 10.92 -15.82 -8.88
CA ALA A 291 10.82 -15.85 -7.42
C ALA A 291 10.97 -14.43 -6.85
N GLY A 292 10.32 -14.16 -5.72
CA GLY A 292 10.30 -12.84 -5.09
C GLY A 292 9.22 -11.90 -5.65
N THR A 293 8.47 -12.31 -6.68
CA THR A 293 7.35 -11.52 -7.23
C THR A 293 6.13 -11.58 -6.32
N VAL A 294 5.49 -10.43 -6.09
CA VAL A 294 4.20 -10.37 -5.39
C VAL A 294 3.11 -10.96 -6.28
N VAL A 295 2.29 -11.85 -5.73
CA VAL A 295 1.13 -12.43 -6.44
C VAL A 295 0.04 -11.37 -6.57
N THR A 296 0.04 -10.68 -7.72
CA THR A 296 -1.02 -9.75 -8.14
C THR A 296 -2.15 -10.50 -8.85
N PRO A 297 -3.32 -9.88 -9.09
CA PRO A 297 -4.37 -10.51 -9.89
C PRO A 297 -3.91 -10.95 -11.28
N ALA A 298 -3.01 -10.20 -11.92
CA ALA A 298 -2.45 -10.55 -13.22
C ALA A 298 -1.51 -11.77 -13.14
N VAL A 299 -0.63 -11.82 -12.13
CA VAL A 299 0.22 -13.01 -11.86
C VAL A 299 -0.65 -14.23 -11.56
N LEU A 300 -1.72 -14.05 -10.79
CA LEU A 300 -2.66 -15.11 -10.46
C LEU A 300 -3.34 -15.69 -11.71
N GLY A 301 -3.84 -14.82 -12.60
CA GLY A 301 -4.45 -15.22 -13.86
C GLY A 301 -3.48 -15.94 -14.80
N LEU A 302 -2.24 -15.44 -14.92
CA LEU A 302 -1.19 -16.10 -15.70
C LEU A 302 -0.85 -17.48 -15.15
N ALA A 303 -0.70 -17.62 -13.83
CA ALA A 303 -0.41 -18.90 -13.22
C ALA A 303 -1.56 -19.91 -13.39
N ALA A 304 -2.81 -19.45 -13.26
CA ALA A 304 -3.98 -20.29 -13.53
C ALA A 304 -4.01 -20.75 -15.00
N ALA A 305 -3.79 -19.84 -15.95
CA ALA A 305 -3.71 -20.18 -17.37
C ALA A 305 -2.61 -21.20 -17.64
N ALA A 306 -1.45 -21.03 -17.01
CA ALA A 306 -0.31 -21.94 -17.08
C ALA A 306 -0.51 -23.30 -16.40
N GLY A 307 -1.65 -23.52 -15.72
CA GLY A 307 -2.05 -24.82 -15.16
C GLY A 307 -1.81 -25.00 -13.66
N TYR A 308 -1.53 -23.94 -12.90
CA TYR A 308 -1.34 -24.03 -11.45
C TYR A 308 -2.66 -23.98 -10.69
N ASP A 309 -2.88 -24.95 -9.79
CA ASP A 309 -3.97 -24.89 -8.78
C ASP A 309 -3.53 -24.25 -7.45
N ALA A 310 -2.22 -24.25 -7.19
CA ALA A 310 -1.60 -23.72 -5.99
C ALA A 310 -0.19 -23.18 -6.25
N LEU A 311 0.14 -22.05 -5.62
CA LEU A 311 1.41 -21.36 -5.79
C LEU A 311 2.37 -21.62 -4.62
N PRO A 312 3.67 -21.82 -4.88
CA PRO A 312 4.70 -21.82 -3.86
C PRO A 312 4.97 -20.38 -3.43
N VAL A 313 4.63 -20.04 -2.19
CA VAL A 313 4.73 -18.70 -1.65
C VAL A 313 5.45 -18.66 -0.31
N VAL A 314 5.99 -17.50 0.02
CA VAL A 314 6.54 -17.19 1.34
C VAL A 314 5.38 -16.89 2.30
N PRO A 315 5.37 -17.45 3.53
CA PRO A 315 4.46 -17.02 4.58
C PRO A 315 4.54 -15.50 4.81
N ARG A 316 3.42 -14.88 5.21
CA ARG A 316 3.46 -13.46 5.58
C ARG A 316 4.23 -13.32 6.89
N PRO A 317 5.14 -12.34 7.02
CA PRO A 317 5.78 -12.06 8.29
C PRO A 317 4.75 -11.70 9.35
N ARG A 318 4.84 -12.31 10.52
CA ARG A 318 3.99 -12.01 11.68
C ARG A 318 4.56 -10.81 12.42
N VAL A 319 3.70 -9.86 12.77
CA VAL A 319 4.08 -8.62 13.44
C VAL A 319 3.23 -8.37 14.68
N ASP A 320 3.92 -8.16 15.81
CA ASP A 320 3.32 -7.66 17.04
C ASP A 320 3.56 -6.15 17.19
N ILE A 321 2.56 -5.43 17.71
CA ILE A 321 2.65 -3.99 17.96
C ILE A 321 2.50 -3.73 19.46
N LEU A 322 3.49 -3.06 20.04
CA LEU A 322 3.50 -2.62 21.44
C LEU A 322 3.51 -1.09 21.49
N VAL A 323 2.41 -0.52 21.98
CA VAL A 323 2.28 0.92 22.17
C VAL A 323 2.67 1.25 23.61
N LEU A 324 3.77 1.99 23.80
CA LEU A 324 4.32 2.36 25.11
C LEU A 324 3.95 3.79 25.48
N GLY A 325 3.69 4.03 26.76
CA GLY A 325 3.48 5.37 27.34
C GLY A 325 2.26 5.42 28.25
N ASP A 326 2.48 5.81 29.51
CA ASP A 326 1.42 6.02 30.50
C ASP A 326 0.53 7.23 30.17
N GLU A 327 1.01 8.16 29.34
CA GLU A 327 0.29 9.34 28.91
C GLU A 327 -0.80 9.06 27.85
N LEU A 328 -0.86 7.83 27.32
CA LEU A 328 -1.65 7.52 26.13
C LEU A 328 -3.08 7.06 26.42
N LEU A 329 -4.04 7.91 26.05
CA LEU A 329 -5.45 7.58 26.01
C LEU A 329 -5.79 6.63 24.85
N ASN A 330 -6.74 5.74 25.09
CA ASN A 330 -7.31 4.84 24.07
C ASN A 330 -8.56 5.39 23.38
N ALA A 331 -9.09 6.51 23.88
CA ALA A 331 -10.50 6.77 24.22
C ALA A 331 -10.65 8.28 24.42
N GLY A 332 -11.66 8.94 23.86
CA GLY A 332 -11.95 10.36 24.14
C GLY A 332 -10.91 11.39 23.64
N LEU A 333 -11.03 12.59 24.20
CA LEU A 333 -10.21 13.77 23.91
C LEU A 333 -9.00 13.84 24.86
N PRO A 334 -7.86 14.43 24.46
CA PRO A 334 -6.75 14.74 25.37
C PRO A 334 -7.20 15.61 26.55
N HIS A 335 -6.70 15.33 27.74
CA HIS A 335 -6.96 16.09 28.96
C HIS A 335 -5.86 15.83 30.01
N ASP A 336 -5.62 16.77 30.93
CA ASP A 336 -4.77 16.60 32.12
C ASP A 336 -3.36 16.02 31.86
N GLY A 337 -2.73 16.38 30.74
CA GLY A 337 -1.41 15.86 30.35
C GLY A 337 -1.43 14.53 29.61
N LEU A 338 -2.60 13.91 29.44
CA LEU A 338 -2.81 12.71 28.65
C LEU A 338 -3.14 13.06 27.19
N ILE A 339 -2.55 12.33 26.25
CA ILE A 339 -2.72 12.53 24.80
C ILE A 339 -3.34 11.30 24.16
N ARG A 340 -4.00 11.48 23.00
CA ARG A 340 -4.62 10.35 22.29
C ARG A 340 -3.56 9.56 21.52
N ASP A 341 -3.55 8.25 21.70
CA ASP A 341 -2.76 7.36 20.84
C ASP A 341 -3.20 7.48 19.37
N ALA A 342 -2.28 7.96 18.55
CA ALA A 342 -2.43 8.10 17.11
C ALA A 342 -1.64 7.04 16.31
N LEU A 343 -0.68 6.36 16.94
CA LEU A 343 0.20 5.40 16.28
C LEU A 343 -0.42 4.00 16.24
N GLY A 344 -1.00 3.54 17.34
CA GLY A 344 -1.63 2.22 17.44
C GLY A 344 -2.66 1.97 16.33
N PRO A 345 -3.63 2.89 16.09
CA PRO A 345 -4.59 2.75 15.00
C PRO A 345 -3.97 2.80 13.59
N MET A 346 -2.84 3.48 13.43
CA MET A 346 -2.18 3.68 12.14
C MET A 346 -1.31 2.49 11.72
N LEU A 347 -0.58 1.88 12.66
CA LEU A 347 0.46 0.88 12.36
C LEU A 347 -0.10 -0.43 11.80
N GLY A 348 -1.21 -0.93 12.35
CA GLY A 348 -1.79 -2.21 11.92
C GLY A 348 -2.15 -2.24 10.43
N PRO A 349 -2.99 -1.33 9.93
CA PRO A 349 -3.28 -1.23 8.49
C PRO A 349 -2.04 -1.02 7.63
N TRP A 350 -1.09 -0.20 8.09
CA TRP A 350 0.15 0.07 7.33
C TRP A 350 1.00 -1.19 7.15
N LEU A 351 1.26 -1.92 8.23
CA LEU A 351 2.05 -3.16 8.21
C LEU A 351 1.36 -4.25 7.38
N ARG A 352 0.02 -4.34 7.41
CA ARG A 352 -0.75 -5.23 6.51
C ARG A 352 -0.58 -4.85 5.05
N ALA A 353 -0.58 -3.56 4.73
CA ALA A 353 -0.35 -3.08 3.37
C ALA A 353 1.09 -3.36 2.89
N LEU A 354 2.06 -3.45 3.81
CA LEU A 354 3.40 -3.96 3.52
C LEU A 354 3.45 -5.48 3.35
N GLY A 355 2.35 -6.21 3.59
CA GLY A 355 2.22 -7.65 3.40
C GLY A 355 2.45 -8.49 4.66
N ALA A 356 2.46 -7.88 5.84
CA ALA A 356 2.55 -8.59 7.11
C ALA A 356 1.19 -9.11 7.59
N GLU A 357 1.22 -10.15 8.41
CA GLU A 357 0.12 -10.54 9.30
C GLU A 357 0.32 -9.84 10.64
N VAL A 358 -0.69 -9.09 11.10
CA VAL A 358 -0.53 -8.20 12.26
C VAL A 358 -1.55 -8.55 13.33
N SER A 359 -1.03 -8.84 14.53
CA SER A 359 -1.84 -8.94 15.74
C SER A 359 -2.38 -7.56 16.16
N GLY A 360 -3.39 -7.53 17.04
CA GLY A 360 -3.93 -6.27 17.55
C GLY A 360 -2.89 -5.52 18.38
N ALA A 361 -2.86 -4.18 18.29
CA ALA A 361 -1.92 -3.38 19.07
C ALA A 361 -2.16 -3.58 20.58
N ARG A 362 -1.12 -4.01 21.30
CA ARG A 362 -1.12 -4.15 22.75
C ARG A 362 -0.52 -2.89 23.36
N ARG A 363 -1.21 -2.32 24.34
CA ARG A 363 -0.71 -1.17 25.10
C ARG A 363 0.02 -1.66 26.33
N LEU A 364 1.16 -1.06 26.62
CA LEU A 364 1.92 -1.27 27.83
C LEU A 364 2.20 0.09 28.43
N GLY A 365 2.03 0.20 29.75
CA GLY A 365 2.52 1.37 30.47
C GLY A 365 4.05 1.38 30.53
N ASP A 366 4.60 2.33 31.28
CA ASP A 366 6.03 2.48 31.50
C ASP A 366 6.57 1.44 32.52
N ASP A 367 6.35 0.16 32.22
CA ASP A 367 6.75 -1.00 33.01
C ASP A 367 7.75 -1.87 32.23
N ALA A 368 9.02 -1.81 32.65
CA ALA A 368 10.11 -2.56 32.03
C ALA A 368 9.94 -4.08 32.17
N GLY A 369 9.31 -4.56 33.26
CA GLY A 369 9.03 -5.99 33.45
C GLY A 369 7.96 -6.45 32.48
N ALA A 370 6.87 -5.71 32.35
CA ALA A 370 5.80 -5.98 31.39
C ALA A 370 6.33 -5.95 29.94
N LEU A 371 7.18 -4.98 29.59
CA LEU A 371 7.83 -4.92 28.28
C LEU A 371 8.74 -6.13 28.05
N ARG A 372 9.60 -6.48 29.01
CA ARG A 372 10.47 -7.66 28.89
C ARG A 372 9.68 -8.94 28.65
N ASP A 373 8.63 -9.16 29.45
CA ASP A 373 7.81 -10.37 29.35
C ASP A 373 7.03 -10.39 28.02
N ALA A 374 6.56 -9.22 27.56
CA ALA A 374 5.95 -9.02 26.26
C ALA A 374 6.88 -9.35 25.08
N LEU A 375 8.16 -8.99 25.17
CA LEU A 375 9.17 -9.28 24.15
C LEU A 375 9.59 -10.75 24.17
N ALA A 376 9.82 -11.32 25.36
CA ALA A 376 10.30 -12.69 25.52
C ALA A 376 9.24 -13.76 25.14
N SER A 377 7.96 -13.42 25.21
CA SER A 377 6.85 -14.34 24.90
C SER A 377 6.31 -14.24 23.47
N SER A 378 6.79 -13.28 22.67
CA SER A 378 6.32 -13.10 21.29
C SER A 378 6.84 -14.19 20.37
N ASP A 379 5.97 -14.71 19.51
CA ASP A 379 6.27 -15.67 18.45
C ASP A 379 6.18 -15.02 17.05
N ALA A 380 6.21 -13.69 16.99
CA ALA A 380 6.24 -12.91 15.77
C ALA A 380 7.63 -12.96 15.10
N ASP A 381 7.70 -12.57 13.83
CA ASP A 381 8.99 -12.37 13.14
C ASP A 381 9.56 -10.97 13.44
N LEU A 382 8.66 -10.00 13.69
CA LEU A 382 8.97 -8.62 14.02
C LEU A 382 8.07 -8.10 15.12
N ILE A 383 8.67 -7.42 16.10
CA ILE A 383 7.97 -6.65 17.11
C ILE A 383 8.21 -5.16 16.82
N VAL A 384 7.14 -4.37 16.79
CA VAL A 384 7.20 -2.92 16.62
C VAL A 384 6.81 -2.26 17.92
N THR A 385 7.70 -1.44 18.49
CA THR A 385 7.36 -0.60 19.66
C THR A 385 7.17 0.85 19.23
N THR A 386 6.36 1.61 19.98
CA THR A 386 6.22 3.06 19.80
C THR A 386 6.61 3.79 21.07
N GLY A 387 7.47 4.81 20.96
CA GLY A 387 7.95 5.55 22.13
C GLY A 387 9.07 4.80 22.87
N GLY A 388 9.61 5.44 23.90
CA GLY A 388 10.65 4.84 24.76
C GLY A 388 11.98 4.53 24.08
N THR A 389 12.29 5.13 22.93
CA THR A 389 13.52 4.87 22.15
C THR A 389 14.54 6.01 22.18
N ALA A 390 14.23 7.14 22.82
CA ALA A 390 15.15 8.26 22.91
C ALA A 390 15.89 8.21 24.25
N ALA A 391 17.20 8.49 24.23
CA ALA A 391 18.01 8.61 25.43
C ALA A 391 17.43 9.70 26.36
N GLY A 392 16.78 9.26 27.44
CA GLY A 392 16.05 10.11 28.35
C GLY A 392 15.46 9.31 29.53
N PRO A 393 14.81 9.99 30.49
CA PRO A 393 14.29 9.33 31.70
C PRO A 393 13.16 8.31 31.42
N VAL A 394 12.60 8.33 30.21
CA VAL A 394 11.50 7.45 29.74
C VAL A 394 11.98 6.44 28.69
N ASP A 395 13.30 6.19 28.64
CA ASP A 395 13.86 5.13 27.80
C ASP A 395 13.65 3.76 28.44
N HIS A 396 12.59 3.08 28.00
CA HIS A 396 12.24 1.76 28.50
C HIS A 396 12.73 0.64 27.58
N VAL A 397 13.09 0.95 26.33
CA VAL A 397 13.42 -0.06 25.33
C VAL A 397 14.87 -0.51 25.48
N HIS A 398 15.85 0.39 25.57
CA HIS A 398 17.26 0.01 25.64
C HIS A 398 17.62 -0.84 26.86
N PRO A 399 17.18 -0.50 28.10
CA PRO A 399 17.48 -1.32 29.27
C PRO A 399 16.90 -2.73 29.18
N VAL A 400 15.71 -2.88 28.59
CA VAL A 400 15.08 -4.20 28.40
C VAL A 400 15.81 -5.02 27.34
N LEU A 401 16.22 -4.39 26.23
CA LEU A 401 17.03 -5.06 25.20
C LEU A 401 18.36 -5.56 25.76
N ASP A 402 19.06 -4.73 26.55
CA ASP A 402 20.31 -5.11 27.22
C ASP A 402 20.10 -6.28 28.18
N ALA A 403 19.03 -6.24 28.99
CA ALA A 403 18.68 -7.32 29.92
C ALA A 403 18.33 -8.65 29.21
N LEU A 404 17.79 -8.58 28.00
CA LEU A 404 17.51 -9.76 27.15
C LEU A 404 18.75 -10.25 26.39
N GLY A 405 19.87 -9.53 26.45
CA GLY A 405 21.06 -9.83 25.64
C GLY A 405 20.84 -9.63 24.15
N ALA A 406 19.90 -8.76 23.77
CA ALA A 406 19.59 -8.47 22.38
C ALA A 406 20.75 -7.74 21.67
N GLU A 407 20.91 -8.00 20.39
CA GLU A 407 21.90 -7.33 19.56
C GLU A 407 21.30 -6.09 18.90
N LEU A 408 21.85 -4.91 19.20
CA LEU A 408 21.51 -3.67 18.50
C LEU A 408 22.19 -3.63 17.13
N LEU A 409 21.40 -3.71 16.06
CA LEU A 409 21.87 -3.64 14.67
C LEU A 409 21.92 -2.19 14.16
N VAL A 410 20.96 -1.38 14.62
CA VAL A 410 20.89 0.07 14.39
C VAL A 410 20.43 0.71 15.69
N ASP A 411 21.20 1.68 16.18
CA ASP A 411 20.87 2.50 17.35
C ASP A 411 20.97 3.98 16.95
N GLY A 412 19.80 4.53 16.57
CA GLY A 412 19.68 5.84 15.96
C GLY A 412 20.06 5.87 14.47
N VAL A 413 19.55 6.88 13.77
CA VAL A 413 19.83 7.11 12.34
C VAL A 413 20.05 8.60 12.08
N ALA A 414 20.99 8.96 11.19
CA ALA A 414 21.24 10.33 10.73
C ALA A 414 20.12 10.82 9.77
N VAL A 415 18.90 10.91 10.31
CA VAL A 415 17.68 11.30 9.59
C VAL A 415 16.79 12.20 10.44
N ARG A 416 16.00 13.06 9.77
CA ARG A 416 15.02 13.95 10.39
C ARG A 416 13.68 13.95 9.61
N PRO A 417 12.53 13.79 10.27
CA PRO A 417 12.39 13.32 11.66
C PRO A 417 12.71 11.82 11.75
N GLY A 418 12.90 11.29 12.97
CA GLY A 418 13.09 9.84 13.17
C GLY A 418 14.38 9.43 13.87
N HIS A 419 15.26 10.37 14.23
CA HIS A 419 16.59 10.07 14.78
C HIS A 419 16.68 8.91 15.77
N PRO A 420 15.87 8.83 16.85
CA PRO A 420 16.05 7.82 17.89
C PRO A 420 15.36 6.49 17.53
N MET A 421 15.20 6.16 16.25
CA MET A 421 14.71 4.85 15.84
C MET A 421 15.79 3.78 16.05
N LEU A 422 15.40 2.54 16.31
CA LEU A 422 16.35 1.44 16.48
C LEU A 422 15.86 0.15 15.82
N LEU A 423 16.82 -0.72 15.50
CA LEU A 423 16.60 -2.09 15.05
C LEU A 423 17.47 -3.02 15.90
N ALA A 424 16.84 -4.00 16.54
CA ALA A 424 17.50 -5.01 17.33
C ALA A 424 17.11 -6.43 16.88
N ARG A 425 17.97 -7.40 17.18
CA ARG A 425 17.68 -8.83 17.08
C ARG A 425 17.64 -9.41 18.49
N LEU A 426 16.51 -9.97 18.91
CA LEU A 426 16.33 -10.42 20.30
C LEU A 426 17.13 -11.69 20.63
N SER A 427 17.31 -12.57 19.65
CA SER A 427 18.21 -13.73 19.72
C SER A 427 18.61 -14.17 18.31
N PRO A 428 19.65 -15.01 18.12
CA PRO A 428 20.14 -15.38 16.79
C PRO A 428 19.07 -15.92 15.82
N ASP A 429 18.13 -16.71 16.36
CA ASP A 429 16.99 -17.30 15.63
C ASP A 429 15.63 -16.70 16.04
N GLY A 430 15.66 -15.58 16.77
CA GLY A 430 14.48 -14.94 17.35
C GLY A 430 13.96 -13.75 16.55
N PRO A 431 12.89 -13.10 17.04
CA PRO A 431 12.30 -11.94 16.39
C PRO A 431 13.27 -10.77 16.30
N TYR A 432 13.03 -9.94 15.30
CA TYR A 432 13.55 -8.58 15.27
C TYR A 432 12.65 -7.65 16.09
N LEU A 433 13.24 -6.56 16.58
CA LEU A 433 12.50 -5.45 17.16
C LEU A 433 12.84 -4.16 16.42
N VAL A 434 11.81 -3.45 15.96
CA VAL A 434 11.94 -2.08 15.47
C VAL A 434 11.32 -1.14 16.48
N GLY A 435 12.15 -0.30 17.09
CA GLY A 435 11.71 0.76 17.99
C GLY A 435 11.41 2.03 17.21
N LEU A 436 10.15 2.45 17.20
CA LEU A 436 9.71 3.69 16.57
C LEU A 436 9.70 4.84 17.57
N PRO A 437 10.14 6.05 17.18
CA PRO A 437 9.96 7.24 18.01
C PRO A 437 8.49 7.51 18.34
N GLY A 438 8.20 8.09 19.51
CA GLY A 438 6.81 8.38 19.92
C GLY A 438 6.12 9.50 19.12
N ASN A 439 6.90 10.36 18.46
CA ASN A 439 6.37 11.43 17.61
C ASN A 439 5.83 10.85 16.28
N PRO A 440 4.57 11.14 15.87
CA PRO A 440 3.95 10.40 14.79
C PRO A 440 4.67 10.38 13.42
N LEU A 441 5.13 11.52 12.91
CA LEU A 441 5.86 11.54 11.63
C LEU A 441 7.26 10.92 11.78
N ALA A 442 7.87 11.05 12.96
CA ALA A 442 9.13 10.38 13.26
C ALA A 442 8.98 8.84 13.30
N ALA A 443 7.82 8.33 13.78
CA ALA A 443 7.48 6.92 13.73
C ALA A 443 7.31 6.43 12.29
N VAL A 444 6.63 7.21 11.44
CA VAL A 444 6.51 6.92 10.01
C VAL A 444 7.89 6.85 9.34
N SER A 445 8.78 7.79 9.66
CA SER A 445 10.18 7.72 9.21
C SER A 445 10.85 6.42 9.63
N GLY A 446 10.68 5.98 10.88
CA GLY A 446 11.22 4.70 11.37
C GLY A 446 10.64 3.49 10.66
N LEU A 447 9.34 3.52 10.35
CA LEU A 447 8.65 2.47 9.63
C LEU A 447 9.23 2.29 8.22
N LEU A 448 9.40 3.38 7.46
CA LEU A 448 9.95 3.35 6.09
C LEU A 448 11.48 3.14 6.05
N THR A 449 12.18 3.49 7.14
CA THR A 449 13.64 3.35 7.23
C THR A 449 14.06 1.96 7.72
N LEU A 450 13.32 1.35 8.64
CA LEU A 450 13.74 0.10 9.28
C LEU A 450 12.73 -1.03 9.05
N ALA A 451 11.45 -0.83 9.37
CA ALA A 451 10.47 -1.92 9.32
C ALA A 451 10.16 -2.39 7.90
N GLU A 452 9.92 -1.47 6.97
CA GLU A 452 9.59 -1.76 5.57
C GLU A 452 10.71 -2.55 4.86
N PRO A 453 11.99 -2.10 4.82
CA PRO A 453 13.05 -2.89 4.21
C PRO A 453 13.30 -4.23 4.93
N LEU A 454 13.15 -4.29 6.25
CA LEU A 454 13.25 -5.53 7.01
C LEU A 454 12.18 -6.55 6.60
N LEU A 455 10.91 -6.12 6.59
CA LEU A 455 9.77 -6.95 6.17
C LEU A 455 9.90 -7.41 4.72
N ALA A 456 10.35 -6.53 3.83
CA ALA A 456 10.65 -6.90 2.45
C ALA A 456 11.74 -7.99 2.37
N GLY A 457 12.77 -7.89 3.21
CA GLY A 457 13.80 -8.91 3.35
C GLY A 457 13.24 -10.26 3.84
N ILE A 458 12.46 -10.25 4.92
CA ILE A 458 11.84 -11.47 5.50
C ILE A 458 10.89 -12.13 4.48
N ALA A 459 10.09 -11.33 3.78
CA ALA A 459 9.17 -11.81 2.76
C ALA A 459 9.86 -12.25 1.45
N GLY A 460 11.19 -12.18 1.36
CA GLY A 460 11.95 -12.56 0.17
C GLY A 460 11.75 -11.63 -1.03
N ARG A 461 11.28 -10.40 -0.83
CA ARG A 461 11.10 -9.44 -1.92
C ARG A 461 12.46 -8.95 -2.44
N PRO A 462 12.65 -8.86 -3.76
CA PRO A 462 13.85 -8.24 -4.31
C PRO A 462 13.87 -6.76 -3.94
N ALA A 463 15.07 -6.21 -3.75
CA ALA A 463 15.23 -4.77 -3.61
C ALA A 463 14.65 -4.11 -4.86
N GLN A 464 13.74 -3.16 -4.67
CA GLN A 464 13.20 -2.36 -5.76
C GLN A 464 14.20 -1.27 -6.10
N ASP A 465 14.29 -0.91 -7.37
CA ASP A 465 15.05 0.26 -7.77
C ASP A 465 14.41 1.52 -7.16
N PRO A 466 15.21 2.45 -6.60
CA PRO A 466 14.69 3.68 -6.05
C PRO A 466 13.90 4.47 -7.11
N TYR A 467 12.64 4.74 -6.82
CA TYR A 467 11.84 5.64 -7.63
C TYR A 467 12.26 7.09 -7.37
N ARG A 468 12.43 7.88 -8.44
CA ARG A 468 12.86 9.28 -8.36
C ARG A 468 11.88 10.20 -9.08
N ALA A 469 11.64 11.37 -8.48
CA ALA A 469 10.78 12.38 -9.06
C ALA A 469 11.39 13.79 -8.93
N LEU A 470 11.05 14.67 -9.88
CA LEU A 470 11.46 16.07 -9.85
C LEU A 470 10.72 16.81 -8.73
N VAL A 471 11.44 17.58 -7.90
CA VAL A 471 10.80 18.46 -6.92
C VAL A 471 10.51 19.82 -7.55
N HIS A 472 9.29 20.34 -7.43
CA HIS A 472 8.91 21.62 -8.06
C HIS A 472 9.20 22.86 -7.20
N ALA A 473 9.53 22.66 -5.92
CA ALA A 473 9.90 23.74 -5.00
C ALA A 473 11.24 23.44 -4.32
N GLU A 474 11.93 24.48 -3.86
CA GLU A 474 13.10 24.31 -3.00
C GLU A 474 12.67 23.64 -1.68
N VAL A 475 13.42 22.63 -1.26
CA VAL A 475 13.23 21.96 0.02
C VAL A 475 14.47 22.16 0.86
N HIS A 476 14.31 22.95 1.92
CA HIS A 476 15.38 23.18 2.90
C HIS A 476 15.85 21.86 3.51
N GLY A 477 17.16 21.63 3.55
CA GLY A 477 17.75 20.46 4.18
C GLY A 477 18.05 20.65 5.66
N HIS A 478 18.57 19.60 6.28
CA HIS A 478 19.31 19.69 7.53
C HIS A 478 20.81 19.79 7.20
N PRO A 479 21.67 20.44 8.04
CA PRO A 479 23.09 20.57 7.73
C PRO A 479 23.84 19.23 7.58
N HIS A 480 23.40 18.20 8.29
CA HIS A 480 24.12 16.93 8.39
C HIS A 480 23.27 15.69 8.12
N ASP A 481 21.95 15.79 8.22
CA ASP A 481 21.06 14.63 8.23
C ASP A 481 20.20 14.61 6.98
N THR A 482 19.85 13.42 6.54
CA THR A 482 18.80 13.23 5.54
C THR A 482 17.48 13.74 6.09
N ARG A 483 16.68 14.43 5.29
CA ARG A 483 15.29 14.77 5.63
C ARG A 483 14.31 13.88 4.88
N LEU A 484 13.33 13.34 5.60
CA LEU A 484 12.16 12.72 4.98
C LEU A 484 11.01 13.73 5.01
N VAL A 485 10.56 14.14 3.83
CA VAL A 485 9.59 15.23 3.68
C VAL A 485 8.34 14.70 2.97
N PRO A 486 7.14 14.77 3.59
CA PRO A 486 5.90 14.39 2.92
C PRO A 486 5.69 15.19 1.64
N VAL A 487 5.34 14.51 0.56
CA VAL A 487 5.12 15.10 -0.77
C VAL A 487 3.84 14.60 -1.41
N VAL A 488 3.32 15.39 -2.37
CA VAL A 488 2.25 14.99 -3.28
C VAL A 488 2.72 15.06 -4.72
N HIS A 489 2.33 14.08 -5.51
CA HIS A 489 2.48 14.07 -6.96
C HIS A 489 1.55 15.08 -7.59
N ARG A 490 2.08 15.81 -8.55
CA ARG A 490 1.35 16.81 -9.32
C ARG A 490 1.64 16.60 -10.79
N PRO A 491 0.60 16.57 -11.63
CA PRO A 491 0.79 16.46 -13.06
C PRO A 491 1.52 17.70 -13.57
N GLY A 492 2.41 17.50 -14.55
CA GLY A 492 3.03 18.61 -15.25
C GLY A 492 2.00 19.47 -15.99
N ARG A 493 2.11 20.81 -15.89
CA ARG A 493 1.26 21.71 -16.68
C ARG A 493 1.74 21.76 -18.13
N ALA A 494 0.78 21.77 -19.07
CA ALA A 494 1.02 22.01 -20.51
C ALA A 494 2.14 21.14 -21.14
N GLY A 495 2.15 19.84 -20.82
CA GLY A 495 3.17 18.90 -21.34
C GLY A 495 4.50 18.92 -20.58
N GLY A 496 4.58 19.64 -19.46
CA GLY A 496 5.69 19.54 -18.50
C GLY A 496 5.76 18.15 -17.86
N ARG A 497 6.90 17.83 -17.25
CA ARG A 497 7.07 16.58 -16.51
C ARG A 497 6.26 16.59 -15.21
N ASP A 498 5.79 15.41 -14.82
CA ASP A 498 5.25 15.20 -13.49
C ASP A 498 6.31 15.49 -12.44
N HIS A 499 5.86 16.00 -11.30
CA HIS A 499 6.72 16.45 -10.22
C HIS A 499 6.07 16.19 -8.87
N VAL A 500 6.87 16.29 -7.83
CA VAL A 500 6.43 16.26 -6.45
C VAL A 500 6.49 17.65 -5.83
N ALA A 501 5.51 17.95 -4.97
CA ALA A 501 5.46 19.17 -4.20
C ALA A 501 5.54 18.84 -2.69
N PRO A 502 6.46 19.46 -1.93
CA PRO A 502 6.57 19.27 -0.49
C PRO A 502 5.34 19.82 0.24
N LEU A 503 4.87 19.10 1.25
CA LEU A 503 3.79 19.54 2.11
C LEU A 503 4.33 20.37 3.29
N ARG A 504 3.53 21.34 3.74
CA ARG A 504 3.91 22.28 4.82
C ARG A 504 4.01 21.61 6.19
N TYR A 505 3.09 20.70 6.49
CA TYR A 505 3.01 20.05 7.80
C TYR A 505 3.97 18.85 7.88
N ASN A 506 5.25 19.15 8.05
CA ASN A 506 6.35 18.17 8.03
C ASN A 506 7.18 18.13 9.34
N GLY A 507 6.64 18.70 10.43
CA GLY A 507 7.23 18.60 11.76
C GLY A 507 7.12 17.19 12.35
N PRO A 508 8.03 16.79 13.27
CA PRO A 508 8.11 15.41 13.76
C PRO A 508 6.81 14.88 14.39
N ALA A 509 6.02 15.74 15.03
CA ALA A 509 4.77 15.38 15.67
C ALA A 509 3.51 15.56 14.79
N MET A 510 3.67 15.99 13.52
CA MET A 510 2.56 16.37 12.66
C MET A 510 2.05 15.20 11.80
N LEU A 511 0.76 14.88 11.89
CA LEU A 511 0.11 13.87 11.03
C LEU A 511 -0.60 14.46 9.81
N ARG A 512 -0.84 15.77 9.78
CA ARG A 512 -1.60 16.40 8.70
C ARG A 512 -0.93 16.27 7.34
N GLY A 513 0.41 16.36 7.29
CA GLY A 513 1.16 16.20 6.05
C GLY A 513 1.08 14.78 5.53
N ILE A 514 1.37 13.78 6.37
CA ILE A 514 1.35 12.38 5.94
C ILE A 514 -0.04 11.91 5.50
N ALA A 515 -1.12 12.40 6.14
CA ALA A 515 -2.48 12.05 5.76
C ALA A 515 -2.88 12.51 4.34
N ALA A 516 -2.21 13.55 3.82
CA ALA A 516 -2.43 14.09 2.48
C ALA A 516 -1.30 13.73 1.50
N ALA A 517 -0.29 12.96 1.93
CA ALA A 517 0.89 12.66 1.14
C ALA A 517 0.70 11.42 0.27
N ASP A 518 1.45 11.40 -0.82
CA ASP A 518 1.57 10.27 -1.73
C ASP A 518 2.86 9.48 -1.44
N GLY A 519 3.86 10.18 -0.90
CA GLY A 519 5.17 9.63 -0.55
C GLY A 519 5.94 10.54 0.39
N LEU A 520 7.15 10.11 0.78
CA LEU A 520 8.15 10.97 1.40
C LEU A 520 9.35 11.15 0.47
N ALA A 521 9.69 12.40 0.17
CA ALA A 521 10.93 12.72 -0.51
C ALA A 521 12.13 12.54 0.43
N VAL A 522 13.14 11.82 -0.05
CA VAL A 522 14.45 11.65 0.58
C VAL A 522 15.33 12.82 0.17
N VAL A 523 15.42 13.82 1.05
CA VAL A 523 16.15 15.05 0.80
C VAL A 523 17.53 14.95 1.47
N PRO A 524 18.63 15.04 0.70
CA PRO A 524 19.98 14.97 1.25
C PRO A 524 20.28 16.14 2.21
N PRO A 525 21.35 16.02 3.02
CA PRO A 525 21.88 17.15 3.78
C PRO A 525 22.10 18.38 2.88
N GLY A 526 21.79 19.57 3.38
CA GLY A 526 21.86 20.83 2.63
C GLY A 526 20.64 21.14 1.76
N GLY A 527 19.77 20.17 1.50
CA GLY A 527 18.49 20.40 0.80
C GLY A 527 18.59 20.25 -0.71
N VAL A 528 17.50 20.57 -1.40
CA VAL A 528 17.41 20.48 -2.87
C VAL A 528 16.71 21.69 -3.45
N ARG A 529 17.17 22.09 -4.65
CA ARG A 529 16.52 23.14 -5.44
C ARG A 529 15.36 22.57 -6.25
N SER A 530 14.48 23.46 -6.69
CA SER A 530 13.47 23.11 -7.70
C SER A 530 14.13 22.56 -8.97
N GLY A 531 13.53 21.53 -9.56
CA GLY A 531 14.02 20.81 -10.73
C GLY A 531 15.03 19.71 -10.44
N THR A 532 15.37 19.45 -9.17
CA THR A 532 16.23 18.32 -8.79
C THR A 532 15.41 17.05 -8.62
N GLU A 533 15.92 15.92 -9.11
CA GLU A 533 15.34 14.60 -8.84
C GLU A 533 15.74 14.11 -7.45
N VAL A 534 14.76 13.68 -6.67
CA VAL A 534 14.95 13.07 -5.34
C VAL A 534 14.32 11.68 -5.32
N GLU A 535 14.86 10.81 -4.48
CA GLU A 535 14.23 9.52 -4.20
C GLU A 535 12.91 9.74 -3.46
N ILE A 536 11.90 8.96 -3.84
CA ILE A 536 10.57 8.98 -3.24
C ILE A 536 10.34 7.62 -2.59
N LEU A 537 9.97 7.65 -1.31
CA LEU A 537 9.43 6.52 -0.59
C LEU A 537 7.91 6.55 -0.75
N ASP A 538 7.38 5.64 -1.54
CA ASP A 538 5.93 5.55 -1.74
C ASP A 538 5.24 5.11 -0.45
N LEU A 539 4.06 5.69 -0.20
CA LEU A 539 3.16 5.15 0.81
C LEU A 539 2.44 3.93 0.25
N PRO A 540 2.09 2.94 1.09
CA PRO A 540 1.55 1.67 0.59
C PRO A 540 0.11 1.79 0.06
N TRP A 541 -0.49 2.98 0.11
CA TRP A 541 -1.73 3.32 -0.56
C TRP A 541 -1.46 4.27 -1.72
N ALA A 542 -2.05 3.98 -2.87
CA ALA A 542 -2.15 4.97 -3.94
C ALA A 542 -3.24 5.99 -3.53
N PRO A 543 -2.95 7.29 -3.47
CA PRO A 543 -3.99 8.29 -3.25
C PRO A 543 -4.89 8.33 -4.48
N ALA A 544 -6.11 7.84 -4.34
CA ALA A 544 -7.10 7.84 -5.42
C ALA A 544 -7.60 9.26 -5.76
N THR A 545 -7.38 10.25 -4.88
CA THR A 545 -7.76 11.65 -5.12
C THR A 545 -6.93 12.59 -4.25
N PRO A 546 -6.20 13.57 -4.82
CA PRO A 546 -5.54 14.58 -4.01
C PRO A 546 -6.61 15.40 -3.27
N TRP A 547 -6.37 15.69 -1.99
CA TRP A 547 -7.22 16.61 -1.23
C TRP A 547 -7.14 17.98 -1.90
N THR A 548 -8.16 18.35 -2.67
CA THR A 548 -8.23 19.63 -3.40
C THR A 548 -8.73 20.77 -2.52
N GLU A 549 -9.37 20.46 -1.39
CA GLU A 549 -9.88 21.42 -0.41
C GLU A 549 -9.23 21.23 0.96
N GLY A 550 -8.89 22.35 1.61
CA GLY A 550 -8.22 22.42 2.90
C GLY A 550 -6.77 22.93 2.82
N CYS A 551 -6.29 23.57 3.89
CA CYS A 551 -4.94 24.15 3.96
C CYS A 551 -3.86 23.05 4.02
N PHE A 552 -3.60 22.30 2.95
CA PHE A 552 -2.61 21.22 2.93
C PHE A 552 -1.35 21.56 2.12
N THR A 553 -1.43 22.56 1.22
CA THR A 553 -0.34 23.01 0.33
C THR A 553 0.31 24.31 0.76
#